data_AF-A0AA95GYB7-F1
#
_entry.id   AF-A0AA95GYB7-F1
#
_cell.length_a   1.000
_cell.length_b   1.000
_cell.length_c   1.000
_cell.angle_alpha   90.00
_cell.angle_beta   90.00
_cell.angle_gamma   90.00
#
_symmetry.space_group_name_H-M   'P 1'
#
loop_
_entity.id
_entity.type
_entity.pdbx_description
1 polymer ?
#
loop_
_entity_poly.entity_id
_entity_poly.type
_entity_poly.pdbx_seq_one_letter_code
_entity_poly.pdbx_strand_id
1 'polypeptide(L)'
;MGAWSTGSFGNDDALDWFGDLKEAPEVFPFIQETLAVGSTESIVAAGAVLALLSGNSDIEVHPHVAEWAAGRPTPPPALKLSAANAIQDIIEDPEADGHDVWAELGEDDEDYVAWLANLKKIQTLLH
;
A
#
# COMPACT_ATOMS: atom_id res chain seq x y z
N MET A 1 -10.65 -5.33 19.43
CA MET A 1 -11.16 -4.47 18.35
C MET A 1 -10.51 -5.00 17.08
N GLY A 2 -11.16 -5.93 16.37
CA GLY A 2 -10.50 -6.73 15.33
C GLY A 2 -11.34 -6.76 14.07
N ALA A 3 -11.13 -5.76 13.21
CA ALA A 3 -11.69 -5.73 11.86
C ALA A 3 -10.71 -5.13 10.84
N TRP A 4 -9.63 -4.49 11.31
CA TRP A 4 -8.60 -3.91 10.46
C TRP A 4 -7.44 -4.88 10.34
N SER A 5 -7.03 -5.14 9.11
CA SER A 5 -5.88 -5.99 8.82
C SER A 5 -4.60 -5.16 8.79
N THR A 6 -3.50 -5.78 9.18
CA THR A 6 -2.16 -5.20 9.07
C THR A 6 -1.58 -5.36 7.66
N GLY A 7 -2.23 -6.15 6.79
CA GLY A 7 -1.82 -6.41 5.41
C GLY A 7 -2.38 -5.41 4.39
N SER A 8 -1.68 -5.22 3.27
CA SER A 8 -1.96 -4.18 2.26
C SER A 8 -3.31 -4.29 1.54
N PHE A 9 -3.99 -5.43 1.65
CA PHE A 9 -5.29 -5.70 1.02
C PHE A 9 -6.29 -6.36 1.98
N GLY A 10 -6.04 -6.27 3.28
CA GLY A 10 -6.96 -6.83 4.26
C GLY A 10 -8.03 -5.87 4.75
N ASN A 11 -8.07 -4.64 4.20
CA ASN A 11 -9.10 -3.63 4.45
C ASN A 11 -9.96 -3.45 3.18
N ASP A 12 -11.25 -3.16 3.34
CA ASP A 12 -12.19 -3.02 2.23
C ASP A 12 -11.78 -1.91 1.26
N ASP A 13 -11.31 -0.76 1.77
CA ASP A 13 -10.87 0.38 0.97
C ASP A 13 -9.72 0.01 0.01
N ALA A 14 -8.81 -0.87 0.42
CA ALA A 14 -7.73 -1.35 -0.44
C ALA A 14 -8.25 -2.26 -1.58
N LEU A 15 -9.29 -3.05 -1.32
CA LEU A 15 -9.92 -3.90 -2.33
C LEU A 15 -10.79 -3.09 -3.30
N ASP A 16 -11.50 -2.08 -2.81
CA ASP A 16 -12.27 -1.15 -3.63
C ASP A 16 -11.35 -0.33 -4.54
N TRP A 17 -10.25 0.22 -3.99
CA TRP A 17 -9.22 0.88 -4.79
C TRP A 17 -8.65 -0.04 -5.89
N PHE A 18 -8.44 -1.32 -5.60
CA PHE A 18 -8.01 -2.28 -6.62
C PHE A 18 -9.10 -2.55 -7.68
N GLY A 19 -10.37 -2.49 -7.29
CA GLY A 19 -11.52 -2.41 -8.19
C GLY A 19 -11.32 -1.32 -9.24
N ASP A 20 -11.14 -0.09 -8.76
CA ASP A 20 -10.98 1.10 -9.60
C ASP A 20 -9.71 1.04 -10.47
N LEU A 21 -8.59 0.55 -9.92
CA LEU A 21 -7.34 0.36 -10.66
C LEU A 21 -7.52 -0.53 -11.90
N LYS A 22 -8.36 -1.57 -11.81
CA LYS A 22 -8.62 -2.46 -12.94
C LYS A 22 -9.43 -1.79 -14.04
N GLU A 23 -10.28 -0.84 -13.68
CA GLU A 23 -11.14 -0.10 -14.60
C GLU A 23 -10.45 1.16 -15.16
N ALA A 24 -9.36 1.60 -14.51
CA ALA A 24 -8.59 2.75 -14.92
C ALA A 24 -8.04 2.58 -16.37
N PRO A 25 -8.15 3.63 -17.22
CA PRO A 25 -7.66 3.56 -18.59
C PRO A 25 -6.14 3.41 -18.67
N GLU A 26 -5.42 4.00 -17.71
CA GLU A 26 -3.97 3.91 -17.60
C GLU A 26 -3.56 3.62 -16.14
N VAL A 27 -2.86 2.51 -15.94
CA VAL A 27 -2.48 2.00 -14.61
C VAL A 27 -1.55 2.95 -13.86
N PHE A 28 -0.46 3.38 -14.49
CA PHE A 28 0.56 4.17 -13.80
C PHE A 28 0.11 5.61 -13.47
N PRO A 29 -0.60 6.33 -14.35
CA PRO A 29 -1.21 7.62 -13.99
C PRO A 29 -2.19 7.51 -12.83
N PHE A 30 -3.04 6.48 -12.80
CA PHE A 30 -3.98 6.25 -11.69
C PHE A 30 -3.25 5.99 -10.37
N ILE A 31 -2.21 5.15 -10.40
CA ILE A 31 -1.35 4.92 -9.22
C ILE A 31 -0.68 6.22 -8.79
N GLN A 32 -0.16 7.02 -9.72
CA GLN A 32 0.49 8.29 -9.38
C GLN A 32 -0.47 9.28 -8.71
N GLU A 33 -1.71 9.37 -9.17
CA GLU A 33 -2.76 10.18 -8.52
C GLU A 33 -3.07 9.66 -7.12
N THR A 34 -3.19 8.34 -6.96
CA THR A 34 -3.39 7.71 -5.66
C THR A 34 -2.28 8.08 -4.67
N LEU A 35 -1.02 8.04 -5.10
CA LEU A 35 0.12 8.39 -4.26
C LEU A 35 0.15 9.86 -3.84
N ALA A 36 -0.54 10.73 -4.57
CA ALA A 36 -0.54 12.16 -4.30
C ALA A 36 -1.68 12.61 -3.36
N VAL A 37 -2.85 11.96 -3.45
CA VAL A 37 -4.07 12.41 -2.76
C VAL A 37 -4.95 11.29 -2.20
N GLY A 38 -4.55 10.03 -2.33
CA GLY A 38 -5.32 8.88 -1.85
C GLY A 38 -5.28 8.75 -0.33
N SER A 39 -6.15 7.89 0.22
CA SER A 39 -6.08 7.50 1.62
C SER A 39 -4.81 6.68 1.91
N THR A 40 -4.45 6.55 3.18
CA THR A 40 -3.35 5.69 3.62
C THR A 40 -3.47 4.27 3.07
N GLU A 41 -4.65 3.65 3.17
CA GLU A 41 -4.92 2.29 2.67
C GLU A 41 -4.68 2.20 1.16
N SER A 42 -5.14 3.21 0.41
CA SER A 42 -4.99 3.26 -1.05
C SER A 42 -3.52 3.45 -1.45
N ILE A 43 -2.78 4.30 -0.73
CA ILE A 43 -1.34 4.54 -0.94
C ILE A 43 -0.55 3.25 -0.66
N VAL A 44 -0.89 2.56 0.42
CA VAL A 44 -0.25 1.29 0.80
C VAL A 44 -0.55 0.18 -0.21
N ALA A 45 -1.79 0.06 -0.66
CA ALA A 45 -2.19 -0.86 -1.72
C ALA A 45 -1.45 -0.55 -3.05
N ALA A 46 -1.33 0.74 -3.40
CA ALA A 46 -0.57 1.20 -4.56
C ALA A 46 0.91 0.83 -4.47
N GLY A 47 1.56 1.08 -3.34
CA GLY A 47 2.94 0.67 -3.08
C GLY A 47 3.12 -0.84 -3.20
N ALA A 48 2.18 -1.62 -2.65
CA ALA A 48 2.21 -3.07 -2.73
C ALA A 48 2.12 -3.59 -4.18
N VAL A 49 1.21 -3.01 -4.96
CA VAL A 49 1.09 -3.31 -6.40
C VAL A 49 2.38 -2.97 -7.15
N LEU A 50 2.99 -1.82 -6.88
CA LEU A 50 4.24 -1.43 -7.54
C LEU A 50 5.41 -2.35 -7.17
N ALA A 51 5.52 -2.77 -5.91
CA ALA A 51 6.50 -3.76 -5.48
C ALA A 51 6.32 -5.09 -6.22
N LEU A 52 5.07 -5.55 -6.33
CA LEU A 52 4.71 -6.77 -7.05
C LEU A 52 4.99 -6.70 -8.56
N LEU A 53 4.62 -5.59 -9.21
CA LEU A 53 4.92 -5.33 -10.63
C LEU A 53 6.43 -5.20 -10.90
N SER A 54 7.22 -4.93 -9.86
CA SER A 54 8.69 -4.94 -9.92
C SER A 54 9.30 -6.34 -9.78
N GLY A 55 8.47 -7.37 -9.60
CA GLY A 55 8.88 -8.77 -9.45
C GLY A 55 9.16 -9.20 -8.00
N ASN A 56 8.85 -8.37 -7.01
CA ASN A 56 8.98 -8.75 -5.61
C ASN A 56 7.81 -9.64 -5.20
N SER A 57 8.09 -10.92 -4.93
CA SER A 57 7.08 -11.90 -4.48
C SER A 57 7.03 -12.04 -2.96
N ASP A 58 7.93 -11.37 -2.24
CA ASP A 58 7.95 -11.37 -0.78
C ASP A 58 6.80 -10.56 -0.16
N ILE A 59 6.01 -9.87 -0.99
CA ILE A 59 4.83 -9.12 -0.54
C ILE A 59 3.59 -10.00 -0.55
N GLU A 60 2.85 -9.97 0.55
CA GLU A 60 1.58 -10.65 0.65
C GLU A 60 0.49 -9.75 0.05
N VAL A 61 -0.18 -10.23 -0.99
CA VAL A 61 -1.28 -9.54 -1.66
C VAL A 61 -2.45 -10.49 -1.87
N HIS A 62 -3.64 -9.94 -2.07
CA HIS A 62 -4.81 -10.73 -2.42
C HIS A 62 -4.55 -11.51 -3.75
N PRO A 63 -4.98 -12.78 -3.89
CA PRO A 63 -4.70 -13.59 -5.09
C PRO A 63 -5.08 -12.93 -6.41
N HIS A 64 -6.22 -12.25 -6.46
CA HIS A 64 -6.64 -11.50 -7.66
C HIS A 64 -5.66 -10.37 -8.05
N VAL A 65 -4.95 -9.78 -7.09
CA VAL A 65 -3.93 -8.76 -7.34
C VAL A 65 -2.69 -9.41 -7.96
N ALA A 66 -2.26 -10.55 -7.42
CA ALA A 66 -1.17 -11.35 -7.99
C ALA A 66 -1.45 -11.81 -9.42
N GLU A 67 -2.65 -12.33 -9.67
CA GLU A 67 -3.09 -12.74 -11.00
C GLU A 67 -3.15 -11.55 -11.96
N TRP A 68 -3.67 -10.41 -11.52
CA TRP A 68 -3.74 -9.20 -12.34
C TRP A 68 -2.37 -8.62 -12.67
N ALA A 69 -1.41 -8.70 -11.75
CA ALA A 69 -0.05 -8.19 -11.94
C ALA A 69 0.79 -9.07 -12.87
N ALA A 70 0.45 -10.35 -13.02
CA ALA A 70 1.18 -11.28 -13.86
C ALA A 70 1.22 -10.82 -15.33
N GLY A 71 2.44 -10.65 -15.87
CA GLY A 71 2.66 -10.26 -17.27
C GLY A 71 2.43 -8.77 -17.57
N ARG A 72 2.18 -7.95 -16.55
CA ARG A 72 2.10 -6.49 -16.71
C ARG A 72 3.47 -5.83 -16.81
N PRO A 73 3.56 -4.64 -17.42
CA PRO A 73 4.81 -3.90 -17.50
C PRO A 73 5.35 -3.53 -16.11
N THR A 74 6.68 -3.52 -16.00
CA THR A 74 7.38 -3.02 -14.82
C THR A 74 7.12 -1.51 -14.65
N PRO A 75 6.93 -1.02 -13.41
CA PRO A 75 6.67 0.39 -13.17
C PRO A 75 7.90 1.27 -13.43
N PRO A 76 7.68 2.55 -13.79
CA PRO A 76 8.76 3.53 -13.90
C PRO A 76 9.51 3.70 -12.57
N PRO A 77 10.85 3.81 -12.57
CA PRO A 77 11.62 4.01 -11.33
C PRO A 77 11.19 5.23 -10.51
N ALA A 78 10.81 6.31 -11.19
CA ALA A 78 10.29 7.52 -10.54
C ALA A 78 9.00 7.24 -9.74
N LEU A 79 8.13 6.38 -10.25
CA LEU A 79 6.87 6.03 -9.59
C LEU A 79 7.12 5.17 -8.35
N LYS A 80 8.09 4.25 -8.41
CA LYS A 80 8.52 3.49 -7.22
C LYS A 80 9.06 4.41 -6.13
N LEU A 81 9.87 5.41 -6.50
CA LEU A 81 10.39 6.40 -5.57
C LEU A 81 9.28 7.25 -4.96
N SER A 82 8.31 7.70 -5.77
CA SER A 82 7.12 8.41 -5.25
C SER A 82 6.35 7.57 -4.23
N ALA A 83 6.18 6.27 -4.48
CA ALA A 83 5.51 5.38 -3.54
C ALA A 83 6.31 5.18 -2.24
N ALA A 84 7.63 5.02 -2.35
CA ALA A 84 8.49 4.89 -1.17
C ALA A 84 8.46 6.14 -0.29
N ASN A 85 8.41 7.33 -0.89
CA ASN A 85 8.29 8.60 -0.19
C ASN A 85 6.90 8.76 0.45
N ALA A 86 5.81 8.50 -0.29
CA ALA A 86 4.46 8.61 0.28
C ALA A 86 4.25 7.67 1.49
N ILE A 87 4.82 6.45 1.43
CA ILE A 87 4.81 5.53 2.58
C ILE A 87 5.70 6.04 3.72
N GLN A 88 6.84 6.68 3.43
CA GLN A 88 7.66 7.31 4.46
C GLN A 88 6.87 8.41 5.18
N ASP A 89 6.17 9.25 4.43
CA ASP A 89 5.37 10.35 4.96
C ASP A 89 4.29 9.81 5.91
N ILE A 90 3.60 8.72 5.55
CA ILE A 90 2.65 8.02 6.44
C ILE A 90 3.33 7.49 7.71
N ILE A 91 4.54 6.92 7.60
CA ILE A 91 5.25 6.38 8.77
C ILE A 91 5.69 7.50 9.73
N GLU A 92 6.10 8.65 9.19
CA GLU A 92 6.64 9.78 9.96
C GLU A 92 5.57 10.73 10.51
N ASP A 93 4.39 10.78 9.86
CA ASP A 93 3.28 11.62 10.27
C ASP A 93 2.32 10.87 11.20
N PRO A 94 2.33 11.16 12.51
CA PRO A 94 1.40 10.53 13.47
C PRO A 94 -0.06 10.95 13.24
N GLU A 95 -0.31 12.00 12.47
CA GLU A 95 -1.67 12.45 12.11
C GLU A 95 -2.16 11.86 10.78
N ALA A 96 -1.35 11.04 10.10
CA ALA A 96 -1.80 10.37 8.89
C ALA A 96 -2.92 9.37 9.21
N ASP A 97 -3.93 9.32 8.31
CA ASP A 97 -5.07 8.43 8.42
C ASP A 97 -4.61 7.00 8.73
N GLY A 98 -5.16 6.40 9.78
CA GLY A 98 -4.78 5.07 10.28
C GLY A 98 -4.00 5.10 11.59
N HIS A 99 -3.11 6.07 11.83
CA HIS A 99 -2.45 6.19 13.15
C HIS A 99 -3.45 6.48 14.26
N ASP A 100 -4.46 7.32 14.01
CA ASP A 100 -5.55 7.59 14.95
C ASP A 100 -6.31 6.33 15.37
N VAL A 101 -6.48 5.38 14.45
CA VAL A 101 -7.16 4.10 14.71
C VAL A 101 -6.33 3.22 15.65
N TRP A 102 -5.01 3.28 15.54
CA TRP A 102 -4.09 2.51 16.37
C TRP A 102 -3.67 3.24 17.66
N ALA A 103 -3.73 4.57 17.68
CA ALA A 103 -3.37 5.40 18.83
C ALA A 103 -4.22 5.09 20.06
N GLU A 104 -5.46 4.62 19.87
CA GLU A 104 -6.33 4.15 20.96
C GLU A 104 -5.86 2.85 21.62
N LEU A 105 -5.08 2.03 20.91
CA LEU A 105 -4.55 0.73 21.36
C LEU A 105 -3.17 0.87 22.02
N GLY A 106 -2.43 1.93 21.69
CA GLY A 106 -1.12 2.27 22.23
C GLY A 106 0.04 1.86 21.32
N GLU A 107 1.16 2.59 21.39
CA GLU A 107 2.31 2.43 20.48
C GLU A 107 3.01 1.06 20.57
N ASP A 108 2.86 0.36 21.70
CA ASP A 108 3.42 -0.98 21.93
C ASP A 108 2.44 -2.11 21.54
N ASP A 109 1.26 -1.76 20.99
CA ASP A 109 0.28 -2.75 20.55
C ASP A 109 0.84 -3.59 19.39
N GLU A 110 0.67 -4.91 19.49
CA GLU A 110 1.25 -5.86 18.54
C GLU A 110 0.74 -5.64 17.10
N ASP A 111 -0.52 -5.22 16.94
CA ASP A 111 -1.13 -4.99 15.64
C ASP A 111 -0.63 -3.67 15.03
N TYR A 112 -0.45 -2.63 15.84
CA TYR A 112 0.16 -1.36 15.40
C TYR A 112 1.61 -1.56 14.92
N VAL A 113 2.42 -2.29 15.70
CA VAL A 113 3.79 -2.62 15.33
C VAL A 113 3.83 -3.47 14.06
N ALA A 114 2.92 -4.44 13.91
CA ALA A 114 2.81 -5.25 12.71
C ALA A 114 2.41 -4.43 11.48
N TRP A 115 1.49 -3.48 11.62
CA TRP A 115 1.12 -2.55 10.56
C TRP A 115 2.31 -1.68 10.13
N LEU A 116 3.03 -1.05 11.07
CA LEU A 116 4.24 -0.27 10.76
C LEU A 116 5.33 -1.13 10.10
N ALA A 117 5.48 -2.38 10.52
CA ALA A 117 6.43 -3.32 9.90
C ALA A 117 6.05 -3.65 8.45
N ASN A 118 4.76 -3.79 8.15
CA ASN A 118 4.27 -3.98 6.79
C ASN A 118 4.58 -2.75 5.91
N LEU A 119 4.31 -1.53 6.39
CA LEU A 119 4.65 -0.29 5.66
C LEU A 119 6.14 -0.23 5.29
N LYS A 120 7.02 -0.46 6.28
CA LYS A 120 8.49 -0.46 6.08
C LYS A 120 8.94 -1.55 5.12
N LYS A 121 8.30 -2.71 5.14
CA LYS A 121 8.57 -3.81 4.20
C LYS A 121 8.25 -3.37 2.78
N ILE A 122 7.06 -2.80 2.53
CA ILE A 122 6.66 -2.33 1.20
C ILE A 122 7.63 -1.28 0.69
N GLN A 123 7.96 -0.30 1.53
CA GLN A 123 8.94 0.74 1.20
C GLN A 123 10.28 0.15 0.77
N THR A 124 10.79 -0.84 1.52
CA THR A 124 12.07 -1.50 1.21
C THR A 124 12.04 -2.21 -0.14
N LEU A 125 10.91 -2.82 -0.51
CA LEU A 125 10.75 -3.51 -1.80
C LEU A 125 10.63 -2.57 -3.01
N LEU A 126 10.38 -1.28 -2.78
CA LEU A 126 10.24 -0.27 -3.83
C LEU A 126 11.59 0.30 -4.29
N HIS A 127 12.65 0.18 -3.49
CA HIS A 127 14.01 0.59 -3.82
C HIS A 127 14.64 -0.38 -4.84
#